data_AF-A0A4E0QT02-F1
#
_entry.id   AF-A0A4E0QT02-F1
#
_cell.length_a   1.000
_cell.length_b   1.000
_cell.length_c   1.000
_cell.angle_alpha   90.00
_cell.angle_beta   90.00
_cell.angle_gamma   90.00
#
_symmetry.space_group_name_H-M   'P 1'
#
loop_
_entity.id
_entity.type
_entity.pdbx_description
1 polymer ?
#
loop_
_entity_poly.entity_id
_entity_poly.type
_entity_poly.pdbx_seq_one_letter_code
_entity_poly.pdbx_strand_id
1 'polypeptide(L)'
;MRGQIIDQSDIATVTVNGQRVSLDKQGYFSYDIALQIGKNPVQIIAKDIFNNRARQSITLINKETKPPQILLPDVIAKQENATAYTLREQIIDDTDIATVTVNGQRVRLNKQGYNPPQILLPKNKIIVKDTTTYTLRGQITDDTGVASVSIDGQTLPLDKQGHFSYQVTLPIGRKKHIQISATDIENNSTEQKISIKHRCTTNDAKEQRLNPQDIATMHRYKIKVAFKGEDQSGSIIPKDINPSCLQQAESLDLSHLEMVYLPNWLAKFTQLRKLDISHNQLSPKELSAPLRNMRVLENLDISHNPLFKETCWFRWCSIKPTMPRIWQHIRGLRVLKLSHTGGDAKNYGDLSHIKNLYQLELNHNRLRNIGRLKL
;
A
#
# COMPACT_ATOMS: atom_id res chain seq x y z
N MET A 1 25.21 40.29 10.20
CA MET A 1 25.94 40.77 8.99
C MET A 1 25.53 42.19 8.67
N ARG A 2 26.39 42.97 8.01
CA ARG A 2 26.11 44.34 7.54
C ARG A 2 26.39 44.44 6.04
N GLY A 3 25.65 45.29 5.33
CA GLY A 3 25.86 45.53 3.90
C GLY A 3 25.25 46.85 3.45
N GLN A 4 25.58 47.28 2.23
CA GLN A 4 25.02 48.47 1.61
C GLN A 4 24.37 48.10 0.28
N ILE A 5 23.19 48.67 0.01
CA ILE A 5 22.51 48.58 -1.28
C ILE A 5 22.54 49.97 -1.91
N ILE A 6 23.02 50.04 -3.14
CA ILE A 6 23.14 51.27 -3.90
C ILE A 6 22.36 51.06 -5.19
N ASP A 7 21.47 51.99 -5.51
CA ASP A 7 20.72 52.01 -6.75
C ASP A 7 20.57 53.48 -7.21
N GLN A 8 20.55 53.71 -8.51
CA GLN A 8 20.35 55.07 -9.08
C GLN A 8 18.88 55.52 -9.00
N SER A 9 17.98 54.56 -8.83
CA SER A 9 16.57 54.73 -8.48
C SER A 9 16.32 54.38 -7.01
N ASP A 10 15.17 54.76 -6.46
CA ASP A 10 14.85 54.42 -5.07
C ASP A 10 14.69 52.91 -4.87
N ILE A 11 15.15 52.41 -3.71
CA ILE A 11 15.06 51.00 -3.35
C ILE A 11 13.69 50.72 -2.70
N ALA A 12 12.87 49.87 -3.33
CA ALA A 12 11.56 49.51 -2.81
C ALA A 12 11.65 48.47 -1.69
N THR A 13 12.46 47.42 -1.83
CA THR A 13 12.57 46.35 -0.82
C THR A 13 13.92 45.68 -0.82
N VAL A 14 14.43 45.33 0.36
CA VAL A 14 15.56 44.41 0.53
C VAL A 14 15.13 43.25 1.40
N THR A 15 15.53 42.04 1.03
CA THR A 15 15.31 40.83 1.82
C THR A 15 16.60 40.05 2.02
N VAL A 16 16.79 39.51 3.23
CA VAL A 16 17.86 38.56 3.58
C VAL A 16 17.18 37.25 3.97
N ASN A 17 17.50 36.16 3.27
CA ASN A 17 16.84 34.85 3.43
C ASN A 17 15.30 34.92 3.40
N GLY A 18 14.75 35.82 2.57
CA GLY A 18 13.32 36.03 2.41
C GLY A 18 12.68 36.97 3.45
N GLN A 19 13.39 37.35 4.51
CA GLN A 19 12.91 38.32 5.49
C GLN A 19 13.26 39.75 5.07
N ARG A 20 12.28 40.66 5.12
CA ARG A 20 12.50 42.07 4.76
C ARG A 20 13.39 42.76 5.79
N VAL A 21 14.35 43.54 5.31
CA VAL A 21 15.25 44.38 6.12
C VAL A 21 15.09 45.84 5.74
N SER A 22 15.13 46.72 6.73
CA SER A 22 15.09 48.17 6.53
C SER A 22 16.48 48.70 6.21
N LEU A 23 16.53 49.74 5.37
CA LEU A 23 17.75 50.47 5.06
C LEU A 23 17.77 51.81 5.80
N ASP A 24 18.95 52.30 6.14
CA ASP A 24 19.12 53.70 6.54
C ASP A 24 19.13 54.65 5.33
N LYS A 25 19.26 55.96 5.59
CA LYS A 25 19.25 57.01 4.54
C LYS A 25 20.41 56.88 3.55
N GLN A 26 21.43 56.10 3.87
CA GLN A 26 22.62 55.87 3.04
C GLN A 26 22.63 54.48 2.40
N GLY A 27 21.53 53.72 2.55
CA GLY A 27 21.36 52.41 1.94
C GLY A 27 21.99 51.24 2.72
N TYR A 28 22.41 51.44 3.97
CA TYR A 28 22.97 50.35 4.78
C TYR A 28 21.89 49.54 5.49
N PHE A 29 22.12 48.23 5.62
CA PHE A 29 21.33 47.33 6.47
C PHE A 29 22.22 46.55 7.45
N SER A 30 21.60 46.11 8.53
CA SER A 30 22.14 45.10 9.45
C SER A 30 21.10 43.99 9.65
N TYR A 31 21.55 42.75 9.67
CA TYR A 31 20.69 41.58 9.87
C TYR A 31 21.43 40.50 10.66
N ASP A 32 20.84 40.04 11.76
CA ASP A 32 21.40 38.98 12.59
C ASP A 32 21.02 37.61 12.03
N ILE A 33 22.00 36.71 11.92
CA ILE A 33 21.85 35.38 11.34
C ILE A 33 22.23 34.37 12.41
N ALA A 34 21.27 33.54 12.82
CA ALA A 34 21.55 32.37 13.64
C ALA A 34 22.27 31.32 12.78
N LEU A 35 23.49 30.94 13.17
CA LEU A 35 24.30 29.97 12.44
C LEU A 35 24.08 28.56 13.00
N GLN A 36 23.85 27.60 12.11
CA GLN A 36 23.98 26.17 12.39
C GLN A 36 25.42 25.72 12.11
N ILE A 37 25.86 24.61 12.71
CA ILE A 37 27.16 23.99 12.38
C ILE A 37 27.20 23.68 10.88
N GLY A 38 28.30 24.01 10.21
CA GLY A 38 28.48 23.82 8.78
C GLY A 38 28.14 25.04 7.91
N LYS A 39 27.67 24.80 6.69
CA LYS A 39 27.40 25.84 5.68
C LYS A 39 26.04 26.49 5.92
N ASN A 40 26.03 27.81 6.08
CA ASN A 40 24.84 28.63 6.24
C ASN A 40 24.69 29.53 5.00
N PRO A 41 23.93 29.11 3.98
CA PRO A 41 23.72 29.93 2.80
C PRO A 41 22.86 31.15 3.15
N VAL A 42 23.27 32.32 2.65
CA VAL A 42 22.58 33.59 2.83
C VAL A 42 22.31 34.20 1.47
N GLN A 43 21.04 34.49 1.20
CA GLN A 43 20.58 35.11 -0.02
C GLN A 43 20.05 36.51 0.26
N ILE A 44 20.56 37.49 -0.49
CA ILE A 44 20.13 38.88 -0.43
C ILE A 44 19.45 39.20 -1.76
N ILE A 45 18.25 39.75 -1.70
CA ILE A 45 17.50 40.21 -2.87
C ILE A 45 17.07 41.65 -2.62
N ALA A 46 17.49 42.56 -3.50
CA ALA A 46 17.04 43.95 -3.52
C ALA A 46 16.13 44.19 -4.73
N LYS A 47 15.14 45.05 -4.56
CA LYS A 47 14.26 45.53 -5.62
C LYS A 47 14.17 47.05 -5.63
N ASP A 48 14.21 47.64 -6.80
CA ASP A 48 13.91 49.06 -6.99
C ASP A 48 12.39 49.32 -7.06
N ILE A 49 12.00 50.59 -7.14
CA ILE A 49 10.61 51.03 -7.33
C ILE A 49 9.99 50.61 -8.68
N PHE A 50 10.80 50.20 -9.65
CA PHE A 50 10.37 49.66 -10.93
C PHE A 50 10.31 48.12 -10.94
N ASN A 51 10.54 47.49 -9.78
CA ASN A 51 10.52 46.04 -9.54
C ASN A 51 11.64 45.26 -10.26
N ASN A 52 12.71 45.94 -10.71
CA ASN A 52 13.96 45.28 -11.11
C ASN A 52 14.61 44.63 -9.89
N ARG A 53 15.43 43.58 -10.12
CA ARG A 53 15.95 42.74 -9.03
C ARG A 53 17.45 42.53 -9.13
N ALA A 54 18.15 42.80 -8.04
CA ALA A 54 19.51 42.35 -7.80
C ALA A 54 19.51 41.20 -6.80
N ARG A 55 20.36 40.18 -7.03
CA ARG A 55 20.52 39.03 -6.13
C ARG A 55 21.99 38.79 -5.85
N GLN A 56 22.33 38.67 -4.57
CA GLN A 56 23.64 38.23 -4.12
C GLN A 56 23.49 37.01 -3.21
N SER A 57 24.45 36.09 -3.26
CA SER A 57 24.49 34.95 -2.34
C SER A 57 25.87 34.82 -1.74
N ILE A 58 25.93 34.63 -0.42
CA ILE A 58 27.14 34.35 0.34
C ILE A 58 26.91 33.09 1.18
N THR A 59 27.96 32.35 1.51
CA THR A 59 27.85 31.21 2.42
C THR A 59 28.71 31.50 3.64
N LEU A 60 28.08 31.58 4.82
CA LEU A 60 28.77 31.70 6.09
C LEU A 60 29.08 30.28 6.58
N ILE A 61 30.33 30.01 6.97
CA ILE A 61 30.73 28.70 7.49
C ILE A 61 30.96 28.83 8.99
N ASN A 62 30.12 28.17 9.78
CA ASN A 62 30.34 28.04 11.22
C ASN A 62 31.02 26.70 11.48
N LYS A 63 32.30 26.74 11.87
CA LYS A 63 33.08 25.51 12.13
C LYS A 63 32.90 25.09 13.59
N GLU A 64 32.68 23.80 13.82
CA GLU A 64 32.76 23.18 15.14
C GLU A 64 34.21 23.35 15.68
N THR A 65 34.37 23.52 16.99
CA THR A 65 35.67 23.66 17.66
C THR A 65 36.17 22.34 18.27
N LYS A 66 35.44 21.24 18.09
CA LYS A 66 35.88 19.92 18.54
C LYS A 66 37.01 19.44 17.62
N PRO A 67 38.18 19.07 18.16
CA PRO A 67 39.26 18.55 17.36
C PRO A 67 38.94 17.14 16.85
N PRO A 68 39.52 16.72 15.70
CA PRO A 68 39.44 15.34 15.25
C PRO A 68 39.93 14.39 16.34
N GLN A 69 39.22 13.29 16.55
CA GLN A 69 39.60 12.27 17.53
C GLN A 69 40.36 11.14 16.83
N ILE A 70 41.51 10.77 17.39
CA ILE A 70 42.28 9.59 16.98
C ILE A 70 41.90 8.46 17.94
N LEU A 71 41.35 7.36 17.42
CA LEU A 71 41.14 6.14 18.18
C LEU A 71 42.34 5.23 17.93
N LEU A 72 43.03 4.85 19.01
CA LEU A 72 44.12 3.87 19.00
C LEU A 72 43.64 2.56 19.64
N PRO A 73 44.09 1.38 19.18
CA PRO A 73 43.82 0.12 19.85
C PRO A 73 44.55 0.05 21.20
N ASP A 74 43.90 -0.59 22.18
CA ASP A 74 44.42 -0.73 23.54
C ASP A 74 45.72 -1.56 23.64
N VAL A 75 46.03 -2.36 22.61
CA VAL A 75 47.20 -3.26 22.58
C VAL A 75 47.83 -3.27 21.19
N ILE A 76 49.05 -2.73 21.08
CA ILE A 76 49.93 -3.00 19.93
C ILE A 76 50.60 -4.35 20.22
N ALA A 77 50.27 -5.39 19.45
CA ALA A 77 50.93 -6.68 19.56
C ALA A 77 52.45 -6.51 19.37
N LYS A 78 53.26 -6.95 20.34
CA LYS A 78 54.72 -7.02 20.17
C LYS A 78 55.04 -7.96 19.01
N GLN A 79 55.51 -7.40 17.91
CA GLN A 79 56.16 -8.19 16.86
C GLN A 79 57.66 -8.20 17.12
N GLU A 80 58.21 -9.37 17.46
CA GLU A 80 59.65 -9.57 17.48
C GLU A 80 60.17 -9.58 16.03
N ASN A 81 61.24 -8.80 15.77
CA ASN A 81 61.97 -8.70 14.51
C ASN A 81 61.28 -8.03 13.29
N ALA A 82 60.26 -7.19 13.49
CA ALA A 82 59.71 -6.37 12.40
C ALA A 82 60.52 -5.09 12.15
N THR A 83 60.91 -4.81 10.90
CA THR A 83 61.60 -3.56 10.51
C THR A 83 60.66 -2.43 10.12
N ALA A 84 59.35 -2.71 10.00
CA ALA A 84 58.30 -1.73 9.74
C ALA A 84 56.95 -2.20 10.29
N TYR A 85 56.14 -1.28 10.82
CA TYR A 85 54.77 -1.53 11.29
C TYR A 85 53.78 -0.68 10.49
N THR A 86 52.70 -1.30 9.99
CA THR A 86 51.63 -0.56 9.32
C THR A 86 50.54 -0.20 10.31
N LEU A 87 50.48 1.08 10.67
CA LEU A 87 49.47 1.65 11.55
C LEU A 87 48.13 1.81 10.77
N ARG A 88 47.06 1.13 11.21
CA ARG A 88 45.72 1.22 10.62
C ARG A 88 44.75 1.76 11.67
N GLU A 89 44.60 3.08 11.72
CA GLU A 89 43.88 3.74 12.79
C GLU A 89 42.71 4.57 12.27
N GLN A 90 41.69 4.69 13.11
CA GLN A 90 40.49 5.45 12.79
C GLN A 90 40.64 6.87 13.31
N ILE A 91 40.42 7.84 12.42
CA ILE A 91 40.32 9.25 12.77
C ILE A 91 38.87 9.63 12.52
N ILE A 92 38.19 10.06 13.58
CA ILE A 92 36.79 10.47 13.54
C ILE A 92 36.74 11.99 13.62
N ASP A 93 36.07 12.58 12.65
CA ASP A 93 35.74 13.99 12.61
C ASP A 93 34.31 14.11 12.09
N ASP A 94 33.51 14.99 12.70
CA ASP A 94 32.16 15.30 12.24
C ASP A 94 32.15 16.20 10.98
N THR A 95 33.34 16.60 10.52
CA THR A 95 33.63 17.28 9.25
C THR A 95 34.70 16.55 8.42
N ASP A 96 35.14 17.15 7.31
CA ASP A 96 36.23 16.60 6.48
C ASP A 96 37.60 16.74 7.19
N ILE A 97 38.35 15.64 7.30
CA ILE A 97 39.73 15.67 7.79
C ILE A 97 40.65 16.32 6.74
N ALA A 98 41.24 17.47 7.10
CA ALA A 98 42.06 18.24 6.18
C ALA A 98 43.42 17.59 5.86
N THR A 99 44.15 17.13 6.89
CA THR A 99 45.45 16.47 6.75
C THR A 99 45.73 15.56 7.93
N VAL A 100 46.44 14.45 7.68
CA VAL A 100 46.99 13.58 8.73
C VAL A 100 48.47 13.41 8.48
N THR A 101 49.26 13.54 9.54
CA THR A 101 50.72 13.35 9.50
C THR A 101 51.11 12.32 10.54
N VAL A 102 52.04 11.43 10.17
CA VAL A 102 52.68 10.50 11.10
C VAL A 102 54.16 10.84 11.08
N ASN A 103 54.72 11.19 12.24
CA ASN A 103 56.11 11.68 12.37
C ASN A 103 56.45 12.84 11.41
N GLY A 104 55.51 13.77 11.21
CA GLY A 104 55.67 14.92 10.31
C GLY A 104 55.51 14.62 8.81
N GLN A 105 55.40 13.35 8.41
CA GLN A 105 55.16 12.97 7.03
C GLN A 105 53.66 12.86 6.76
N ARG A 106 53.18 13.51 5.70
CA ARG A 106 51.76 13.48 5.30
C ARG A 106 51.37 12.07 4.86
N VAL A 107 50.29 11.56 5.45
CA VAL A 107 49.70 10.25 5.13
C VAL A 107 48.48 10.46 4.23
N ARG A 108 48.33 9.61 3.20
CA ARG A 108 47.09 9.57 2.41
C ARG A 108 46.01 8.87 3.21
N LEU A 109 44.92 9.57 3.45
CA LEU A 109 43.72 8.98 4.05
C LEU A 109 42.96 8.21 2.98
N ASN A 110 42.62 6.96 3.27
CA ASN A 110 41.59 6.26 2.53
C ASN A 110 40.24 6.72 3.08
N LYS A 111 39.50 7.56 2.34
CA LYS A 111 38.11 7.84 2.64
C LYS A 111 37.29 6.60 2.31
N GLN A 112 37.15 5.66 3.24
CA GLN A 112 36.03 4.72 3.18
C GLN A 112 34.79 5.53 3.58
N GLY A 113 33.80 5.62 2.69
CA GLY A 113 32.48 6.08 3.11
C GLY A 113 31.94 5.04 4.07
N TYR A 114 31.77 5.41 5.34
CA TYR A 114 31.17 4.54 6.35
C TYR A 114 29.65 4.74 6.43
N ASN A 115 29.14 5.78 5.78
CA ASN A 115 27.72 6.09 5.82
C ASN A 115 27.00 5.25 4.77
N PRO A 116 26.02 4.44 5.17
CA PRO A 116 25.25 3.69 4.20
C PRO A 116 24.35 4.62 3.37
N PRO A 117 23.87 4.16 2.19
CA PRO A 117 23.01 4.96 1.33
C PRO A 117 21.77 5.48 2.05
N GLN A 118 21.37 6.72 1.77
CA GLN A 118 20.12 7.29 2.27
C GLN A 118 18.97 7.04 1.30
N ILE A 119 17.84 6.56 1.82
CA ILE A 119 16.61 6.34 1.06
C ILE A 119 15.66 7.52 1.30
N LEU A 120 15.44 8.32 0.27
CA LEU A 120 14.57 9.49 0.30
C LEU A 120 13.20 9.15 -0.31
N LEU A 121 12.19 9.09 0.55
CA LEU A 121 10.79 8.86 0.16
C LEU A 121 9.90 10.04 0.52
N PRO A 122 8.84 10.31 -0.26
CA PRO A 122 7.88 11.36 0.09
C PRO A 122 7.18 11.08 1.43
N LYS A 123 6.83 9.81 1.69
CA LYS A 123 6.11 9.33 2.89
C LYS A 123 6.38 7.85 3.15
N ASN A 124 6.43 7.46 4.43
CA ASN A 124 6.57 6.05 4.86
C ASN A 124 5.23 5.30 4.97
N LYS A 125 4.13 6.05 4.99
CA LYS A 125 2.74 5.53 4.97
C LYS A 125 2.02 6.10 3.77
N ILE A 126 1.72 5.24 2.81
CA ILE A 126 1.11 5.60 1.54
C ILE A 126 -0.32 5.11 1.54
N ILE A 127 -1.24 5.99 1.16
CA ILE A 127 -2.66 5.68 1.08
C ILE A 127 -3.12 5.87 -0.36
N VAL A 128 -3.54 4.77 -0.95
CA VAL A 128 -3.99 4.69 -2.34
C VAL A 128 -5.51 4.67 -2.35
N LYS A 129 -6.12 5.35 -3.32
CA LYS A 129 -7.57 5.41 -3.49
C LYS A 129 -7.90 5.01 -4.93
N ASP A 130 -8.96 4.23 -5.09
CA ASP A 130 -9.62 3.96 -6.38
C ASP A 130 -8.68 3.43 -7.49
N THR A 131 -7.60 2.73 -7.10
CA THR A 131 -6.69 2.06 -8.04
C THR A 131 -6.04 0.84 -7.40
N THR A 132 -5.83 -0.19 -8.22
CA THR A 132 -5.14 -1.43 -7.84
C THR A 132 -3.64 -1.35 -8.04
N THR A 133 -3.11 -0.22 -8.51
CA THR A 133 -1.68 -0.02 -8.75
C THR A 133 -1.21 1.32 -8.23
N TYR A 134 0.01 1.36 -7.67
CA TYR A 134 0.65 2.58 -7.19
C TYR A 134 2.10 2.63 -7.68
N THR A 135 2.51 3.75 -8.27
CA THR A 135 3.91 3.97 -8.63
C THR A 135 4.65 4.57 -7.44
N LEU A 136 5.49 3.76 -6.79
CA LEU A 136 6.40 4.22 -5.77
C LEU A 136 7.59 4.92 -6.42
N ARG A 137 7.85 6.16 -6.00
CA ARG A 137 9.00 6.95 -6.46
C ARG A 137 9.80 7.42 -5.26
N GLY A 138 11.11 7.44 -5.44
CA GLY A 138 12.05 7.90 -4.43
C GLY A 138 13.40 8.19 -5.05
N GLN A 139 14.34 8.61 -4.21
CA GLN A 139 15.72 8.84 -4.58
C GLN A 139 16.63 8.13 -3.57
N ILE A 140 17.75 7.60 -4.03
CA ILE A 140 18.78 7.01 -3.20
C ILE A 140 20.05 7.82 -3.41
N THR A 141 20.62 8.30 -2.31
CA THR A 141 21.80 9.16 -2.32
C THR A 141 22.88 8.56 -1.46
N ASP A 142 24.11 8.60 -1.94
CA ASP A 142 25.29 8.11 -1.24
C ASP A 142 26.51 8.95 -1.70
N ASP A 143 27.48 9.16 -0.82
CA ASP A 143 28.69 9.94 -1.10
C ASP A 143 29.78 9.15 -1.82
N THR A 144 29.79 7.82 -1.68
CA THR A 144 30.68 6.90 -2.41
C THR A 144 30.06 6.35 -3.69
N GLY A 145 28.74 6.31 -3.74
CA GLY A 145 27.96 5.82 -4.87
C GLY A 145 27.18 4.56 -4.52
N VAL A 146 26.04 4.39 -5.16
CA VAL A 146 25.13 3.27 -4.89
C VAL A 146 25.49 2.08 -5.76
N ALA A 147 25.88 0.96 -5.16
CA ALA A 147 26.20 -0.27 -5.89
C ALA A 147 24.95 -1.07 -6.26
N SER A 148 23.98 -1.18 -5.34
CA SER A 148 22.74 -1.92 -5.60
C SER A 148 21.56 -1.37 -4.83
N VAL A 149 20.38 -1.54 -5.44
CA VAL A 149 19.08 -1.25 -4.83
C VAL A 149 18.17 -2.42 -5.11
N SER A 150 17.40 -2.82 -4.10
CA SER A 150 16.35 -3.81 -4.27
C SER A 150 15.06 -3.42 -3.56
N ILE A 151 13.95 -3.86 -4.12
CA ILE A 151 12.62 -3.75 -3.52
C ILE A 151 12.05 -5.17 -3.39
N ASP A 152 11.72 -5.57 -2.16
CA ASP A 152 11.29 -6.94 -1.83
C ASP A 152 12.26 -8.01 -2.38
N GLY A 153 13.57 -7.71 -2.40
CA GLY A 153 14.63 -8.56 -2.94
C GLY A 153 14.84 -8.50 -4.47
N GLN A 154 13.98 -7.79 -5.21
CA GLN A 154 14.15 -7.60 -6.65
C GLN A 154 15.03 -6.38 -6.93
N THR A 155 16.12 -6.56 -7.68
CA THR A 155 17.03 -5.48 -8.07
C THR A 155 16.31 -4.42 -8.91
N LEU A 156 16.58 -3.15 -8.61
CA LEU A 156 15.93 -2.00 -9.22
C LEU A 156 16.97 -1.06 -9.84
N PRO A 157 16.84 -0.68 -11.12
CA PRO A 157 17.73 0.30 -11.73
C PRO A 157 17.45 1.71 -11.20
N LEU A 158 18.51 2.51 -11.06
CA LEU A 158 18.45 3.94 -10.77
C LEU A 158 18.74 4.77 -12.02
N ASP A 159 18.17 5.97 -12.10
CA ASP A 159 18.64 6.97 -13.05
C ASP A 159 19.98 7.60 -12.61
N LYS A 160 20.56 8.44 -13.46
CA LYS A 160 21.85 9.11 -13.19
C LYS A 160 21.83 10.00 -11.94
N GLN A 161 20.66 10.38 -11.46
CA GLN A 161 20.45 11.21 -10.28
C GLN A 161 20.04 10.37 -9.06
N GLY A 162 20.03 9.04 -9.17
CA GLY A 162 19.68 8.13 -8.08
C GLY A 162 18.18 7.94 -7.88
N HIS A 163 17.31 8.39 -8.79
CA HIS A 163 15.88 8.19 -8.66
C HIS A 163 15.45 6.80 -9.13
N PHE A 164 14.38 6.31 -8.52
CA PHE A 164 13.72 5.08 -8.92
C PHE A 164 12.22 5.25 -9.08
N SER A 165 11.64 4.33 -9.85
CA SER A 165 10.20 4.18 -10.02
C SER A 165 9.85 2.70 -10.02
N TYR A 166 8.95 2.29 -9.14
CA TYR A 166 8.54 0.89 -8.99
C TYR A 166 7.01 0.78 -8.93
N GLN A 167 6.43 -0.07 -9.78
CA GLN A 167 4.99 -0.27 -9.84
C GLN A 167 4.56 -1.33 -8.82
N VAL A 168 3.76 -0.91 -7.85
CA VAL A 168 3.21 -1.78 -6.82
C VAL A 168 1.78 -2.13 -7.17
N THR A 169 1.48 -3.41 -7.36
CA THR A 169 0.10 -3.90 -7.37
C THR A 169 -0.40 -4.03 -5.92
N LEU A 170 -1.52 -3.37 -5.63
CA LEU A 170 -2.20 -3.39 -4.34
C LEU A 170 -3.70 -3.61 -4.57
N PRO A 171 -4.21 -4.84 -4.37
CA PRO A 171 -5.64 -5.08 -4.49
C PRO A 171 -6.47 -4.23 -3.52
N ILE A 172 -7.73 -4.01 -3.89
CA ILE A 172 -8.68 -3.21 -3.10
C ILE A 172 -8.75 -3.76 -1.67
N GLY A 173 -8.73 -2.86 -0.69
CA GLY A 173 -8.82 -3.22 0.72
C GLY A 173 -7.59 -3.86 1.34
N ARG A 174 -6.54 -4.14 0.56
CA ARG A 174 -5.31 -4.74 1.08
C ARG A 174 -4.35 -3.69 1.63
N LYS A 175 -3.42 -4.19 2.44
CA LYS A 175 -2.23 -3.49 2.91
C LYS A 175 -1.01 -4.30 2.49
N LYS A 176 -0.02 -3.65 1.90
CA LYS A 176 1.27 -4.25 1.54
C LYS A 176 2.38 -3.54 2.32
N HIS A 177 3.31 -4.32 2.86
CA HIS A 177 4.59 -3.79 3.34
C HIS A 177 5.61 -4.00 2.23
N ILE A 178 6.45 -3.00 2.02
CA ILE A 178 7.52 -3.03 1.03
C ILE A 178 8.81 -2.76 1.74
N GLN A 179 9.81 -3.60 1.48
CA GLN A 179 11.16 -3.43 1.98
C GLN A 179 12.05 -2.90 0.85
N ILE A 180 12.70 -1.77 1.09
CA ILE A 180 13.67 -1.18 0.18
C ILE A 180 15.04 -1.35 0.83
N SER A 181 15.98 -1.95 0.12
CA SER A 181 17.36 -2.12 0.57
C SER A 181 18.30 -1.47 -0.43
N ALA A 182 19.31 -0.76 0.05
CA ALA A 182 20.34 -0.13 -0.77
C ALA A 182 21.71 -0.40 -0.16
N THR A 183 22.68 -0.69 -1.03
CA THR A 183 24.08 -0.94 -0.65
C THR A 183 25.00 -0.06 -1.48
N ASP A 184 25.99 0.56 -0.85
CA ASP A 184 27.01 1.36 -1.53
C ASP A 184 28.15 0.51 -2.12
N ILE A 185 29.12 1.15 -2.77
CA ILE A 185 30.30 0.47 -3.34
C ILE A 185 31.30 -0.05 -2.28
N GLU A 186 31.21 0.45 -1.06
CA GLU A 186 32.01 0.03 0.11
C GLU A 186 31.30 -1.06 0.94
N ASN A 187 30.15 -1.55 0.46
CA ASN A 187 29.31 -2.59 1.05
C ASN A 187 28.58 -2.21 2.35
N ASN A 188 28.38 -0.92 2.64
CA ASN A 188 27.45 -0.50 3.69
C ASN A 188 26.02 -0.51 3.17
N SER A 189 25.05 -0.85 4.03
CA SER A 189 23.66 -1.05 3.62
C SER A 189 22.64 -0.32 4.49
N THR A 190 21.59 0.21 3.87
CA THR A 190 20.39 0.74 4.55
C THR A 190 19.17 -0.07 4.13
N GLU A 191 18.24 -0.26 5.08
CA GLU A 191 16.94 -0.85 4.82
C GLU A 191 15.81 0.07 5.33
N GLN A 192 14.78 0.27 4.51
CA GLN A 192 13.59 1.01 4.89
C GLN A 192 12.32 0.23 4.55
N LYS A 193 11.45 0.08 5.55
CA LYS A 193 10.12 -0.52 5.39
C LYS A 193 9.05 0.55 5.27
N ILE A 194 8.25 0.46 4.23
CA ILE A 194 7.06 1.30 4.05
C ILE A 194 5.79 0.46 4.05
N SER A 195 4.66 1.12 4.35
CA SER A 195 3.35 0.50 4.23
C SER A 195 2.48 1.24 3.24
N ILE A 196 1.90 0.49 2.31
CA ILE A 196 0.91 0.99 1.35
C ILE A 196 -0.43 0.35 1.72
N LYS A 197 -1.44 1.18 1.97
CA LYS A 197 -2.80 0.72 2.30
C LYS A 197 -3.80 1.32 1.32
N HIS A 198 -4.72 0.49 0.84
CA HIS A 198 -5.85 0.99 0.07
C HIS A 198 -6.90 1.61 1.01
N ARG A 199 -7.38 2.80 0.67
CA ARG A 199 -8.51 3.45 1.35
C ARG A 199 -9.71 3.42 0.41
N CYS A 200 -10.76 2.77 0.86
CA CYS A 200 -12.04 2.76 0.16
C CYS A 200 -12.99 3.75 0.83
N THR A 201 -13.78 4.42 0.00
CA THR A 201 -14.89 5.27 0.43
C THR A 201 -16.19 4.64 -0.03
N THR A 202 -17.20 4.61 0.84
CA THR A 202 -18.58 4.26 0.47
C THR A 202 -19.41 5.53 0.46
N ASN A 203 -20.31 5.68 -0.51
CA ASN A 203 -21.34 6.73 -0.52
C ASN A 203 -22.57 6.36 0.34
N ASP A 204 -22.51 5.26 1.08
CA ASP A 204 -23.69 4.64 1.70
C ASP A 204 -23.97 5.14 3.12
N ALA A 205 -25.27 5.20 3.45
CA ALA A 205 -25.78 5.52 4.77
C ALA A 205 -25.23 4.58 5.86
N LYS A 206 -25.15 5.04 7.11
CA LYS A 206 -24.60 4.27 8.26
C LYS A 206 -25.17 2.86 8.39
N GLU A 207 -26.45 2.65 8.08
CA GLU A 207 -27.15 1.36 8.19
C GLU A 207 -26.66 0.29 7.20
N GLN A 208 -26.06 0.70 6.08
CA GLN A 208 -25.55 -0.20 5.06
C GLN A 208 -24.10 -0.64 5.32
N ARG A 209 -23.43 -0.08 6.34
CA ARG A 209 -22.04 -0.43 6.66
C ARG A 209 -21.94 -1.80 7.33
N LEU A 210 -20.90 -2.55 7.00
CA LEU A 210 -20.53 -3.76 7.75
C LEU A 210 -20.04 -3.39 9.15
N ASN A 211 -20.49 -4.13 10.16
CA ASN A 211 -20.02 -3.98 11.54
C ASN A 211 -18.67 -4.71 11.70
N PRO A 212 -17.68 -4.15 12.44
CA PRO A 212 -16.48 -4.87 12.84
C PRO A 212 -16.71 -6.29 13.39
N GLN A 213 -17.81 -6.53 14.10
CA GLN A 213 -18.15 -7.88 14.62
C GLN A 213 -18.50 -8.88 13.51
N ASP A 214 -19.14 -8.42 12.43
CA ASP A 214 -19.40 -9.25 11.24
C ASP A 214 -18.07 -9.66 10.61
N ILE A 215 -17.12 -8.72 10.49
CA ILE A 215 -15.79 -8.96 9.92
C ILE A 215 -14.99 -9.93 10.79
N ALA A 216 -15.04 -9.78 12.12
CA ALA A 216 -14.41 -10.71 13.04
C ALA A 216 -14.99 -12.14 12.90
N THR A 217 -16.31 -12.24 12.74
CA THR A 217 -17.00 -13.50 12.45
C THR A 217 -16.51 -14.10 11.13
N MET A 218 -16.47 -13.31 10.07
CA MET A 218 -16.00 -13.76 8.76
C MET A 218 -14.57 -14.30 8.79
N HIS A 219 -13.66 -13.57 9.44
CA HIS A 219 -12.27 -14.01 9.61
C HIS A 219 -12.20 -15.31 10.44
N ARG A 220 -12.97 -15.43 11.52
CA ARG A 220 -13.02 -16.63 12.37
C ARG A 220 -13.43 -17.88 11.60
N TYR A 221 -14.44 -17.75 10.73
CA TYR A 221 -14.90 -18.84 9.85
C TYR A 221 -14.04 -19.03 8.60
N LYS A 222 -12.93 -18.30 8.47
CA LYS A 222 -11.99 -18.38 7.33
C LYS A 222 -12.67 -18.14 5.97
N ILE A 223 -13.73 -17.32 5.96
CA ILE A 223 -14.45 -16.93 4.75
C ILE A 223 -13.45 -16.29 3.79
N LYS A 224 -13.45 -16.74 2.54
CA LYS A 224 -12.55 -16.19 1.53
C LYS A 224 -13.26 -15.10 0.74
N VAL A 225 -12.47 -14.10 0.37
CA VAL A 225 -12.88 -12.95 -0.43
C VAL A 225 -11.88 -12.73 -1.56
N ALA A 226 -12.39 -12.34 -2.72
CA ALA A 226 -11.58 -11.79 -3.80
C ALA A 226 -12.15 -10.45 -4.27
N PHE A 227 -11.24 -9.54 -4.58
CA PHE A 227 -11.53 -8.25 -5.20
C PHE A 227 -11.22 -8.29 -6.70
N LYS A 228 -11.62 -7.23 -7.42
CA LYS A 228 -11.35 -7.09 -8.84
C LYS A 228 -9.86 -7.28 -9.16
N GLY A 229 -9.57 -8.22 -10.06
CA GLY A 229 -8.21 -8.56 -10.49
C GLY A 229 -7.44 -9.51 -9.57
N GLU A 230 -8.03 -9.97 -8.46
CA GLU A 230 -7.48 -11.07 -7.67
C GLU A 230 -7.89 -12.44 -8.24
N ASP A 231 -7.11 -13.47 -7.89
CA ASP A 231 -7.47 -14.87 -8.14
C ASP A 231 -8.84 -15.20 -7.53
N GLN A 232 -9.66 -15.92 -8.29
CA GLN A 232 -11.01 -16.35 -7.93
C GLN A 232 -11.03 -17.41 -6.82
N SER A 233 -9.88 -17.99 -6.44
CA SER A 233 -9.76 -18.79 -5.21
C SER A 233 -9.94 -17.94 -3.94
N GLY A 234 -9.73 -16.63 -4.05
CA GLY A 234 -9.77 -15.68 -2.96
C GLY A 234 -8.72 -15.91 -1.88
N SER A 235 -8.75 -15.06 -0.87
CA SER A 235 -7.97 -15.23 0.37
C SER A 235 -8.84 -14.95 1.58
N ILE A 236 -8.44 -15.46 2.75
CA ILE A 236 -9.18 -15.26 4.00
C ILE A 236 -9.37 -13.75 4.25
N ILE A 237 -10.59 -13.36 4.61
CA ILE A 237 -10.92 -11.97 4.98
C ILE A 237 -10.04 -11.53 6.15
N PRO A 238 -9.20 -10.49 6.01
CA PRO A 238 -8.37 -9.99 7.10
C PRO A 238 -9.22 -9.36 8.21
N LYS A 239 -8.88 -9.62 9.48
CA LYS A 239 -9.63 -9.08 10.63
C LYS A 239 -9.65 -7.55 10.69
N ASP A 240 -8.64 -6.90 10.11
CA ASP A 240 -8.43 -5.45 10.12
C ASP A 240 -8.78 -4.78 8.78
N ILE A 241 -9.44 -5.50 7.87
CA ILE A 241 -9.91 -4.92 6.61
C ILE A 241 -10.90 -3.79 6.89
N ASN A 242 -10.79 -2.72 6.10
CA ASN A 242 -11.75 -1.64 6.18
C ASN A 242 -13.14 -2.12 5.70
N PRO A 243 -14.22 -1.93 6.48
CA PRO A 243 -15.58 -2.35 6.10
C PRO A 243 -16.01 -1.89 4.70
N SER A 244 -15.74 -0.62 4.38
CA SER A 244 -16.07 -0.02 3.08
C SER A 244 -15.29 -0.64 1.93
N CYS A 245 -14.10 -1.19 2.19
CA CYS A 245 -13.38 -1.95 1.16
C CYS A 245 -13.99 -3.33 0.96
N LEU A 246 -14.32 -4.02 2.05
CA LEU A 246 -14.86 -5.38 1.98
C LEU A 246 -16.17 -5.43 1.19
N GLN A 247 -17.02 -4.40 1.27
CA GLN A 247 -18.26 -4.28 0.49
C GLN A 247 -18.05 -4.17 -1.04
N GLN A 248 -16.82 -3.91 -1.50
CA GLN A 248 -16.44 -3.89 -2.92
C GLN A 248 -15.94 -5.26 -3.43
N ALA A 249 -16.06 -6.32 -2.62
CA ALA A 249 -15.69 -7.66 -3.05
C ALA A 249 -16.47 -8.08 -4.30
N GLU A 250 -15.78 -8.73 -5.23
CA GLU A 250 -16.39 -9.33 -6.43
C GLU A 250 -16.70 -10.81 -6.20
N SER A 251 -16.01 -11.47 -5.27
CA SER A 251 -16.23 -12.88 -4.93
C SER A 251 -16.24 -13.12 -3.43
N LEU A 252 -17.18 -13.94 -2.97
CA LEU A 252 -17.23 -14.50 -1.61
C LEU A 252 -17.41 -16.02 -1.65
N ASP A 253 -16.65 -16.71 -0.81
CA ASP A 253 -16.74 -18.15 -0.58
C ASP A 253 -17.21 -18.41 0.86
N LEU A 254 -18.45 -18.88 0.97
CA LEU A 254 -19.16 -19.30 2.16
C LEU A 254 -19.42 -20.81 2.15
N SER A 255 -18.71 -21.56 1.32
CA SER A 255 -18.90 -23.00 1.20
C SER A 255 -18.41 -23.76 2.44
N HIS A 256 -18.99 -24.92 2.72
CA HIS A 256 -18.55 -25.81 3.81
C HIS A 256 -18.58 -25.18 5.22
N LEU A 257 -19.58 -24.34 5.50
CA LEU A 257 -19.72 -23.64 6.79
C LEU A 257 -20.88 -24.19 7.64
N GLU A 258 -21.46 -25.31 7.23
CA GLU A 258 -22.62 -25.94 7.90
C GLU A 258 -23.79 -24.97 8.10
N MET A 259 -23.90 -23.96 7.24
CA MET A 259 -24.84 -22.87 7.43
C MET A 259 -26.27 -23.33 7.22
N VAL A 260 -27.11 -23.14 8.23
CA VAL A 260 -28.56 -23.33 8.14
C VAL A 260 -29.25 -22.04 7.66
N TYR A 261 -28.67 -20.88 7.98
CA TYR A 261 -29.16 -19.55 7.64
C TYR A 261 -28.05 -18.71 7.00
N LEU A 262 -28.41 -17.89 6.02
CA LEU A 262 -27.49 -16.88 5.49
C LEU A 262 -27.57 -15.61 6.36
N PRO A 263 -26.43 -15.01 6.73
CA PRO A 263 -26.41 -13.84 7.61
C PRO A 263 -26.90 -12.58 6.89
N ASN A 264 -27.61 -11.71 7.62
CA ASN A 264 -28.18 -10.48 7.06
C ASN A 264 -27.13 -9.52 6.48
N TRP A 265 -25.89 -9.55 6.97
CA TRP A 265 -24.81 -8.73 6.43
C TRP A 265 -24.50 -9.06 4.97
N LEU A 266 -24.83 -10.26 4.48
CA LEU A 266 -24.56 -10.69 3.11
C LEU A 266 -25.29 -9.83 2.08
N ALA A 267 -26.46 -9.29 2.44
CA ALA A 267 -27.23 -8.36 1.61
C ALA A 267 -26.50 -7.03 1.32
N LYS A 268 -25.43 -6.72 2.05
CA LYS A 268 -24.64 -5.48 1.92
C LYS A 268 -23.56 -5.58 0.83
N PHE A 269 -23.34 -6.77 0.26
CA PHE A 269 -22.35 -7.02 -0.78
C PHE A 269 -22.97 -6.89 -2.17
N THR A 270 -23.33 -5.66 -2.55
CA THR A 270 -24.08 -5.37 -3.78
C THR A 270 -23.25 -5.46 -5.06
N GLN A 271 -21.92 -5.56 -4.95
CA GLN A 271 -20.97 -5.65 -6.07
C GLN A 271 -20.51 -7.08 -6.38
N LEU A 272 -21.04 -8.09 -5.67
CA LEU A 272 -20.64 -9.48 -5.90
C LEU A 272 -21.00 -9.94 -7.31
N ARG A 273 -20.01 -10.51 -7.98
CA ARG A 273 -20.14 -11.24 -9.24
C ARG A 273 -20.14 -12.74 -9.04
N LYS A 274 -19.47 -13.23 -8.00
CA LYS A 274 -19.42 -14.65 -7.64
C LYS A 274 -19.78 -14.86 -6.17
N LEU A 275 -20.67 -15.82 -5.93
CA LEU A 275 -21.02 -16.27 -4.60
C LEU A 275 -21.04 -17.80 -4.57
N ASP A 276 -20.22 -18.36 -3.70
CA ASP A 276 -20.25 -19.79 -3.38
C ASP A 276 -20.86 -19.98 -1.99
N ILE A 277 -22.03 -20.62 -1.92
CA ILE A 277 -22.69 -21.03 -0.67
C ILE A 277 -22.95 -22.54 -0.69
N SER A 278 -22.17 -23.29 -1.48
CA SER A 278 -22.29 -24.73 -1.62
C SER A 278 -21.91 -25.48 -0.34
N HIS A 279 -22.28 -26.76 -0.25
CA HIS A 279 -21.92 -27.62 0.91
C HIS A 279 -22.34 -27.01 2.26
N ASN A 280 -23.57 -26.51 2.33
CA ASN A 280 -24.18 -26.00 3.55
C ASN A 280 -25.49 -26.75 3.83
N GLN A 281 -26.27 -26.27 4.79
CA GLN A 281 -27.54 -26.87 5.23
C GLN A 281 -28.73 -25.96 4.89
N LEU A 282 -28.61 -25.15 3.83
CA LEU A 282 -29.57 -24.11 3.51
C LEU A 282 -30.90 -24.68 3.04
N SER A 283 -31.96 -23.91 3.26
CA SER A 283 -33.28 -24.11 2.66
C SER A 283 -33.63 -22.96 1.71
N PRO A 284 -34.56 -23.14 0.75
CA PRO A 284 -34.89 -22.11 -0.24
C PRO A 284 -35.37 -20.79 0.36
N LYS A 285 -36.01 -20.82 1.55
CA LYS A 285 -36.49 -19.62 2.24
C LYS A 285 -35.34 -18.67 2.57
N GLU A 286 -34.19 -19.21 2.96
CA GLU A 286 -33.03 -18.45 3.43
C GLU A 286 -32.31 -17.67 2.33
N LEU A 287 -32.56 -18.03 1.06
CA LEU A 287 -31.94 -17.36 -0.09
C LEU A 287 -32.59 -16.00 -0.42
N SER A 288 -33.84 -15.77 0.02
CA SER A 288 -34.64 -14.64 -0.49
C SER A 288 -34.11 -13.27 -0.07
N ALA A 289 -33.82 -13.07 1.21
CA ALA A 289 -33.44 -11.75 1.73
C ALA A 289 -32.00 -11.37 1.34
N PRO A 290 -30.98 -12.23 1.48
CA PRO A 290 -29.60 -11.86 1.20
C PRO A 290 -29.30 -11.68 -0.28
N LEU A 291 -29.86 -12.53 -1.16
CA LEU A 291 -29.54 -12.51 -2.59
C LEU A 291 -30.30 -11.43 -3.37
N ARG A 292 -31.41 -10.91 -2.83
CA ARG A 292 -32.28 -9.94 -3.52
C ARG A 292 -31.55 -8.68 -4.00
N ASN A 293 -30.49 -8.27 -3.30
CA ASN A 293 -29.74 -7.05 -3.61
C ASN A 293 -28.53 -7.27 -4.53
N MET A 294 -28.17 -8.52 -4.84
CA MET A 294 -26.99 -8.87 -5.64
C MET A 294 -27.28 -8.78 -7.15
N ARG A 295 -27.64 -7.59 -7.63
CA ARG A 295 -28.15 -7.39 -9.00
C ARG A 295 -27.10 -7.63 -10.10
N VAL A 296 -25.82 -7.61 -9.75
CA VAL A 296 -24.68 -7.83 -10.66
C VAL A 296 -24.07 -9.23 -10.52
N LEU A 297 -24.73 -10.14 -9.78
CA LEU A 297 -24.26 -11.51 -9.59
C LEU A 297 -24.30 -12.28 -10.91
N GLU A 298 -23.17 -12.88 -11.27
CA GLU A 298 -22.98 -13.66 -12.51
C GLU A 298 -22.86 -15.16 -12.23
N ASN A 299 -22.20 -15.54 -11.14
CA ASN A 299 -21.91 -16.92 -10.80
C ASN A 299 -22.43 -17.23 -9.41
N LEU A 300 -23.36 -18.17 -9.32
CA LEU A 300 -23.92 -18.63 -8.06
C LEU A 300 -23.80 -20.14 -7.94
N ASP A 301 -23.05 -20.58 -6.93
CA ASP A 301 -22.99 -21.98 -6.53
C ASP A 301 -23.80 -22.19 -5.25
N ILE A 302 -24.90 -22.94 -5.36
CA ILE A 302 -25.71 -23.38 -4.22
C ILE A 302 -25.78 -24.90 -4.13
N SER A 303 -24.88 -25.61 -4.83
CA SER A 303 -24.83 -27.06 -4.87
C SER A 303 -24.61 -27.65 -3.48
N HIS A 304 -24.94 -28.94 -3.31
CA HIS A 304 -24.75 -29.63 -2.03
C HIS A 304 -25.41 -28.93 -0.83
N ASN A 305 -26.60 -28.36 -1.05
CA ASN A 305 -27.49 -27.89 0.00
C ASN A 305 -28.76 -28.72 -0.03
N PRO A 306 -29.33 -29.14 1.11
CA PRO A 306 -30.56 -29.92 1.17
C PRO A 306 -31.80 -29.03 0.91
N LEU A 307 -31.79 -28.28 -0.21
CA LEU A 307 -32.81 -27.30 -0.55
C LEU A 307 -34.20 -27.93 -0.61
N PHE A 308 -34.27 -29.16 -1.12
CA PHE A 308 -35.53 -29.83 -1.35
C PHE A 308 -35.55 -31.21 -0.70
N LYS A 309 -36.38 -31.34 0.34
CA LYS A 309 -36.59 -32.59 1.05
C LYS A 309 -37.75 -33.34 0.43
N GLU A 310 -37.57 -34.64 0.26
CA GLU A 310 -38.65 -35.54 -0.09
C GLU A 310 -39.40 -35.90 1.18
N THR A 311 -40.71 -35.73 1.16
CA THR A 311 -41.61 -36.12 2.25
C THR A 311 -42.61 -37.10 1.69
N CYS A 312 -42.79 -38.23 2.39
CA CYS A 312 -43.71 -39.28 1.97
C CYS A 312 -44.84 -39.43 3.00
N TRP A 313 -46.08 -39.47 2.51
CA TRP A 313 -47.26 -39.74 3.33
C TRP A 313 -47.96 -40.98 2.77
N PHE A 314 -48.05 -42.05 3.55
CA PHE A 314 -48.71 -43.33 3.17
C PHE A 314 -48.41 -43.78 1.71
N ARG A 315 -47.12 -43.76 1.31
CA ARG A 315 -46.57 -44.08 -0.04
C ARG A 315 -46.63 -43.00 -1.12
N TRP A 316 -47.23 -41.83 -0.87
CA TRP A 316 -47.14 -40.69 -1.79
C TRP A 316 -46.01 -39.76 -1.38
N CYS A 317 -44.96 -39.68 -2.21
CA CYS A 317 -43.83 -38.78 -1.97
C CYS A 317 -43.96 -37.47 -2.75
N SER A 318 -43.68 -36.35 -2.07
CA SER A 318 -43.62 -35.01 -2.64
C SER A 318 -42.29 -34.37 -2.30
N ILE A 319 -41.75 -33.57 -3.23
CA ILE A 319 -40.52 -32.82 -3.01
C ILE A 319 -40.93 -31.38 -2.69
N LYS A 320 -40.58 -30.90 -1.48
CA LYS A 320 -40.87 -29.55 -1.00
C LYS A 320 -39.66 -28.97 -0.25
N PRO A 321 -39.55 -27.64 -0.11
CA PRO A 321 -40.40 -26.59 -0.69
C PRO A 321 -40.11 -26.34 -2.19
N THR A 322 -40.65 -25.25 -2.76
CA THR A 322 -40.26 -24.71 -4.07
C THR A 322 -39.41 -23.46 -3.85
N MET A 323 -38.50 -23.18 -4.78
CA MET A 323 -37.69 -21.97 -4.78
C MET A 323 -38.60 -20.73 -4.74
N PRO A 324 -38.33 -19.74 -3.87
CA PRO A 324 -38.99 -18.44 -3.93
C PRO A 324 -38.74 -17.75 -5.28
N ARG A 325 -39.47 -16.66 -5.56
CA ARG A 325 -39.29 -15.84 -6.77
C ARG A 325 -38.00 -15.02 -6.75
N ILE A 326 -36.87 -15.65 -6.41
CA ILE A 326 -35.58 -14.98 -6.26
C ILE A 326 -34.92 -14.70 -7.61
N TRP A 327 -35.15 -15.56 -8.61
CA TRP A 327 -34.59 -15.41 -9.96
C TRP A 327 -34.97 -14.11 -10.65
N GLN A 328 -36.14 -13.55 -10.34
CA GLN A 328 -36.57 -12.25 -10.86
C GLN A 328 -35.71 -11.06 -10.35
N HIS A 329 -34.90 -11.27 -9.31
CA HIS A 329 -34.03 -10.25 -8.70
C HIS A 329 -32.56 -10.37 -9.12
N ILE A 330 -32.09 -11.56 -9.50
CA ILE A 330 -30.70 -11.85 -9.90
C ILE A 330 -30.62 -12.27 -11.37
N ARG A 331 -31.15 -11.39 -12.23
CA ARG A 331 -31.30 -11.64 -13.68
C ARG A 331 -29.96 -11.68 -14.45
N GLY A 332 -28.89 -11.20 -13.82
CA GLY A 332 -27.55 -11.15 -14.38
C GLY A 332 -26.80 -12.48 -14.35
N LEU A 333 -27.35 -13.53 -13.71
CA LEU A 333 -26.69 -14.82 -13.60
C LEU A 333 -26.37 -15.41 -14.98
N ARG A 334 -25.20 -16.03 -15.04
CA ARG A 334 -24.58 -16.64 -16.21
C ARG A 334 -24.24 -18.11 -15.95
N VAL A 335 -23.78 -18.40 -14.72
CA VAL A 335 -23.53 -19.74 -14.21
C VAL A 335 -24.37 -19.95 -12.96
N LEU A 336 -25.21 -20.99 -12.97
CA LEU A 336 -26.00 -21.40 -11.82
C LEU A 336 -25.77 -22.88 -11.54
N LYS A 337 -25.27 -23.20 -10.35
CA LYS A 337 -25.01 -24.57 -9.93
C LYS A 337 -25.99 -25.00 -8.84
N LEU A 338 -26.73 -26.06 -9.15
CA LEU A 338 -27.85 -26.59 -8.36
C LEU A 338 -27.70 -28.11 -8.12
N SER A 339 -26.52 -28.65 -8.35
CA SER A 339 -26.23 -30.07 -8.18
C SER A 339 -26.42 -30.52 -6.73
N HIS A 340 -26.89 -31.75 -6.50
CA HIS A 340 -27.12 -32.28 -5.15
C HIS A 340 -28.03 -31.41 -4.26
N THR A 341 -29.09 -30.83 -4.83
CA THR A 341 -30.09 -30.04 -4.07
C THR A 341 -31.40 -30.78 -3.80
N GLY A 342 -31.58 -31.96 -4.41
CA GLY A 342 -32.69 -32.89 -4.12
C GLY A 342 -34.00 -32.57 -4.82
N GLY A 343 -34.02 -31.57 -5.71
CA GLY A 343 -35.21 -31.05 -6.39
C GLY A 343 -35.59 -31.75 -7.70
N ASP A 344 -36.87 -31.64 -8.08
CA ASP A 344 -37.35 -31.88 -9.46
C ASP A 344 -37.56 -30.53 -10.18
N ALA A 345 -37.81 -30.53 -11.49
CA ALA A 345 -37.87 -29.31 -12.32
C ALA A 345 -38.80 -28.21 -11.76
N LYS A 346 -39.96 -28.62 -11.23
CA LYS A 346 -40.97 -27.75 -10.62
C LYS A 346 -40.52 -27.09 -9.32
N ASN A 347 -39.53 -27.65 -8.63
CA ASN A 347 -38.99 -27.08 -7.38
C ASN A 347 -38.07 -25.89 -7.64
N TYR A 348 -37.41 -25.81 -8.79
CA TYR A 348 -36.49 -24.72 -9.10
C TYR A 348 -37.21 -23.42 -9.48
N GLY A 349 -38.53 -23.42 -9.67
CA GLY A 349 -39.28 -22.19 -9.98
C GLY A 349 -39.10 -21.74 -11.43
N ASP A 350 -39.21 -20.43 -11.66
CA ASP A 350 -39.17 -19.82 -12.99
C ASP A 350 -37.79 -19.24 -13.31
N LEU A 351 -36.98 -20.00 -14.04
CA LEU A 351 -35.62 -19.61 -14.44
C LEU A 351 -35.63 -18.70 -15.69
N SER A 352 -36.77 -18.51 -16.37
CA SER A 352 -36.88 -17.64 -17.56
C SER A 352 -36.56 -16.16 -17.31
N HIS A 353 -36.49 -15.77 -16.04
CA HIS A 353 -36.01 -14.46 -15.62
C HIS A 353 -34.49 -14.28 -15.81
N ILE A 354 -33.71 -15.36 -15.91
CA ILE A 354 -32.25 -15.36 -15.99
C ILE A 354 -31.82 -15.55 -17.45
N LYS A 355 -31.98 -14.49 -18.25
CA LYS A 355 -31.82 -14.54 -19.70
C LYS A 355 -30.37 -14.73 -20.18
N ASN A 356 -29.39 -14.50 -19.31
CA ASN A 356 -27.96 -14.57 -19.65
C ASN A 356 -27.31 -15.90 -19.22
N LEU A 357 -28.12 -16.86 -18.75
CA LEU A 357 -27.63 -18.15 -18.30
C LEU A 357 -27.05 -18.94 -19.47
N TYR A 358 -25.75 -19.24 -19.41
CA TYR A 358 -25.09 -20.11 -20.38
C TYR A 358 -24.69 -21.46 -19.78
N GLN A 359 -24.65 -21.57 -18.45
CA GLN A 359 -24.31 -22.80 -17.74
C GLN A 359 -25.28 -23.03 -16.57
N LEU A 360 -25.94 -24.18 -16.59
CA LEU A 360 -26.85 -24.67 -15.56
C LEU A 360 -26.46 -26.08 -15.15
N GLU A 361 -25.99 -26.25 -13.93
CA GLU A 361 -25.60 -27.57 -13.40
C GLU A 361 -26.71 -28.13 -12.52
N LEU A 362 -27.25 -29.29 -12.90
CA LEU A 362 -28.38 -29.94 -12.23
C LEU A 362 -28.12 -31.43 -11.94
N ASN A 363 -26.88 -31.89 -12.07
CA ASN A 363 -26.53 -33.29 -11.84
C ASN A 363 -26.81 -33.72 -10.39
N HIS A 364 -27.05 -35.02 -10.21
CA HIS A 364 -27.33 -35.62 -8.90
C HIS A 364 -28.51 -34.98 -8.15
N ASN A 365 -29.58 -34.72 -8.90
CA ASN A 365 -30.88 -34.30 -8.37
C ASN A 365 -31.96 -35.36 -8.65
N ARG A 366 -33.19 -35.09 -8.22
CA ARG A 366 -34.34 -35.98 -8.44
C ARG A 366 -35.15 -35.56 -9.69
N LEU A 367 -34.47 -35.06 -10.73
CA LEU A 367 -35.10 -34.58 -11.95
C LEU A 367 -35.76 -35.74 -12.69
N ARG A 368 -37.10 -35.69 -12.81
CA ARG A 368 -37.86 -36.70 -13.57
C ARG A 368 -37.99 -36.34 -15.04
N ASN A 369 -38.05 -35.05 -15.35
CA ASN A 369 -38.17 -34.54 -16.71
C ASN A 369 -37.60 -33.12 -16.78
N ILE A 370 -36.53 -32.95 -17.54
CA ILE A 370 -35.83 -31.66 -17.70
C ILE A 370 -36.66 -30.62 -18.48
N GLY A 371 -37.52 -31.06 -19.41
CA GLY A 371 -38.38 -30.18 -20.20
C GLY A 371 -39.50 -29.49 -19.40
N ARG A 372 -39.66 -29.83 -18.12
CA ARG A 372 -40.54 -29.12 -17.19
C ARG A 372 -39.87 -27.93 -16.51
N LEU A 373 -38.58 -27.70 -16.74
CA LEU A 373 -37.92 -26.47 -16.30
C LEU A 373 -38.48 -25.30 -17.10
N LYS A 374 -38.78 -24.21 -16.40
CA LYS A 374 -39.14 -22.95 -17.02
C LYS A 374 -37.86 -22.17 -17.28
N LEU A 375 -37.26 -22.35 -18.46
CA LEU A 375 -36.02 -21.69 -18.87
C LEU A 375 -36.27 -20.42 -19.67
#